data_AF-A0A7K0T7N0-F1
#
_entry.id   AF-A0A7K0T7N0-F1
#
_cell.length_a   1.000
_cell.length_b   1.000
_cell.length_c   1.000
_cell.angle_alpha   90.00
_cell.angle_beta   90.00
_cell.angle_gamma   90.00
#
_symmetry.space_group_name_H-M   'P 1'
#
loop_
_entity.id
_entity.type
_entity.pdbx_description
1 polymer ?
#
loop_
_entity_poly.entity_id
_entity_poly.type
_entity_poly.pdbx_seq_one_letter_code
_entity_poly.pdbx_strand_id
1 'polypeptide(L)'
;MSQNEALPCNQILNSFVLLLEEGSEVPMLHSIEIHLSECPNCTAELAHEKKMHSLIQDVLRRTCCEVAPEELHDSIYQQIHAQMSGAFTTGVTTEFTMTEISIEIDEFGNVEHREITIEHTEEIRFLNDSQDENEK
;
A
#
# COMPACT_ATOMS: atom_id res chain seq x y z
N MET A 1 33.77 -35.97 -11.07
CA MET A 1 32.86 -36.12 -12.22
C MET A 1 31.46 -36.13 -11.66
N SER A 2 30.84 -34.97 -11.57
CA SER A 2 29.49 -34.84 -11.01
C SER A 2 28.51 -35.40 -12.04
N GLN A 3 27.74 -36.40 -11.62
CA GLN A 3 26.67 -36.98 -12.41
C GLN A 3 25.60 -35.89 -12.57
N ASN A 4 25.62 -35.19 -13.69
CA ASN A 4 24.50 -34.33 -14.11
C ASN A 4 23.44 -35.31 -14.61
N GLU A 5 22.56 -35.77 -13.72
CA GLU A 5 21.35 -36.51 -14.12
C GLU A 5 20.49 -35.55 -14.94
N ALA A 6 20.65 -35.58 -16.26
CA ALA A 6 19.88 -34.77 -17.17
C ALA A 6 18.41 -35.20 -17.07
N LEU A 7 17.60 -34.36 -16.41
CA LEU A 7 16.15 -34.56 -16.37
C LEU A 7 15.59 -34.54 -17.80
N PRO A 8 14.76 -35.52 -18.19
CA PRO A 8 14.20 -35.54 -19.53
C PRO A 8 13.09 -34.48 -19.65
N CYS A 9 12.93 -33.88 -20.84
CA CYS A 9 11.99 -32.78 -21.07
C CYS A 9 10.56 -33.10 -20.61
N ASN A 10 10.11 -34.36 -20.72
CA ASN A 10 8.77 -34.75 -20.28
C ASN A 10 8.56 -34.58 -18.76
N GLN A 11 9.60 -34.80 -17.95
CA GLN A 11 9.50 -34.57 -16.50
C GLN A 11 9.42 -33.08 -16.18
N ILE A 12 10.12 -32.24 -16.95
CA ILE A 12 10.09 -30.78 -16.82
C ILE A 12 8.73 -30.22 -17.22
N LEU A 13 8.16 -30.67 -18.34
CA LEU A 13 6.83 -30.23 -18.78
C LEU A 13 5.74 -30.58 -17.75
N ASN A 14 5.86 -31.73 -17.09
CA ASN A 14 4.91 -32.12 -16.03
C ASN A 14 5.05 -31.26 -14.76
N SER A 15 6.22 -30.68 -14.49
CA SER A 15 6.42 -29.82 -13.32
C SER A 15 5.97 -28.38 -13.52
N PHE A 16 5.60 -27.98 -14.74
CA PHE A 16 5.19 -26.61 -15.05
C PHE A 16 3.95 -26.17 -14.26
N VAL A 17 3.00 -27.07 -14.04
CA VAL A 17 1.80 -26.75 -13.24
C VAL A 17 2.20 -26.29 -11.84
N LEU A 18 3.10 -27.02 -11.19
CA LEU A 18 3.59 -26.66 -9.85
C LEU A 18 4.42 -25.38 -9.88
N LEU A 19 5.28 -25.20 -10.89
CA LEU A 19 6.10 -23.99 -11.05
C LEU A 19 5.30 -22.69 -11.24
N LEU A 20 4.07 -22.80 -11.75
CA LEU A 20 3.19 -21.65 -12.01
C LEU A 20 2.26 -21.34 -10.83
N GLU A 21 2.07 -22.28 -9.90
CA GLU A 21 1.29 -22.08 -8.69
C GLU A 21 2.08 -21.32 -7.63
N GLU A 22 1.52 -20.22 -7.14
CA GLU A 22 2.13 -19.41 -6.09
C GLU A 22 2.01 -20.14 -4.74
N GLY A 23 3.16 -20.43 -4.11
CA GLY A 23 3.23 -21.10 -2.80
C GLY A 23 3.35 -22.63 -2.85
N SER A 24 3.53 -23.23 -4.04
CA SER A 24 3.84 -24.66 -4.14
C SER A 24 5.34 -24.93 -3.89
N GLU A 25 5.66 -25.99 -3.14
CA GLU A 25 7.04 -26.46 -3.03
C GLU A 25 7.37 -27.34 -4.25
N VAL A 26 8.22 -26.83 -5.13
CA VAL A 26 8.67 -27.60 -6.31
C VAL A 26 9.86 -28.48 -5.93
N PRO A 27 9.70 -29.82 -5.93
CA PRO A 27 10.83 -30.70 -5.68
C PRO A 27 11.85 -30.59 -6.81
N MET A 28 13.14 -30.61 -6.47
CA MET A 28 14.24 -30.57 -7.44
C MET A 28 14.28 -29.29 -8.31
N LEU A 29 13.86 -28.13 -7.76
CA LEU A 29 13.89 -26.83 -8.44
C LEU A 29 15.25 -26.55 -9.11
N HIS A 30 16.35 -26.81 -8.41
CA HIS A 30 17.70 -26.59 -8.94
C HIS A 30 17.99 -27.39 -10.22
N SER A 31 17.58 -28.66 -10.26
CA SER A 31 17.76 -29.52 -11.42
C SER A 31 16.92 -29.06 -12.62
N ILE A 32 15.72 -28.52 -12.34
CA ILE A 32 14.83 -27.95 -13.36
C ILE A 32 15.41 -26.66 -13.93
N GLU A 33 15.96 -25.79 -13.09
CA GLU A 33 16.61 -24.54 -13.52
C GLU A 33 17.80 -24.81 -14.45
N ILE A 34 18.64 -25.81 -14.11
CA ILE A 34 19.75 -26.23 -14.96
C ILE A 34 19.21 -26.67 -16.33
N HIS A 35 18.19 -27.54 -16.37
CA HIS A 35 17.60 -27.99 -17.62
C HIS A 35 17.03 -26.83 -18.45
N LEU A 36 16.31 -25.88 -17.83
CA LEU A 36 15.77 -24.71 -18.53
C LEU A 36 16.87 -23.81 -19.11
N SER A 37 18.03 -23.74 -18.45
CA SER A 37 19.19 -23.00 -18.97
C SER A 37 19.83 -23.67 -20.20
N GLU A 38 19.74 -25.00 -20.30
CA GLU A 38 20.36 -25.80 -21.36
C GLU A 38 19.39 -26.14 -22.51
N CYS A 39 18.07 -26.12 -22.27
CA CYS A 39 17.05 -26.52 -23.23
C CYS A 39 16.14 -25.34 -23.66
N PRO A 40 16.30 -24.79 -24.88
CA PRO A 40 15.49 -23.66 -25.35
C PRO A 40 14.02 -24.03 -25.59
N ASN A 41 13.71 -25.28 -25.92
CA ASN A 41 12.34 -25.74 -26.14
C ASN A 41 11.52 -25.68 -24.85
N CYS A 42 12.03 -26.24 -23.75
CA CYS A 42 11.35 -26.19 -22.46
C CYS A 42 11.16 -24.75 -21.97
N THR A 43 12.13 -23.87 -22.22
CA THR A 43 12.01 -22.45 -21.89
C THR A 43 10.94 -21.73 -22.72
N ALA A 44 10.82 -22.06 -24.02
CA ALA A 44 9.76 -21.54 -24.87
C ALA A 44 8.38 -22.02 -24.41
N GLU A 45 8.24 -23.30 -24.07
CA GLU A 45 6.99 -23.87 -23.54
C GLU A 45 6.62 -23.25 -22.19
N LEU A 46 7.58 -23.04 -21.28
CA LEU A 46 7.32 -22.37 -20.00
C LEU A 46 6.83 -20.93 -20.21
N ALA A 47 7.42 -20.21 -21.16
CA ALA A 47 6.98 -18.86 -21.51
C ALA A 47 5.57 -18.86 -22.14
N HIS A 48 5.24 -19.88 -22.93
CA HIS A 48 3.90 -20.08 -23.47
C HIS A 48 2.87 -20.34 -22.35
N GLU A 49 3.17 -21.26 -21.43
CA GLU A 49 2.28 -21.57 -20.31
C GLU A 49 2.06 -20.37 -19.39
N LYS A 50 3.09 -19.56 -19.10
CA LYS A 50 2.94 -18.29 -18.36
C LYS A 50 1.95 -17.33 -19.03
N LYS A 51 2.00 -17.22 -20.36
CA LYS A 51 1.06 -16.37 -21.12
C LYS A 51 -0.36 -16.93 -21.08
N MET A 52 -0.52 -18.24 -21.22
CA MET A 52 -1.82 -18.90 -21.13
C MET A 52 -2.42 -18.74 -19.73
N HIS A 53 -1.62 -18.94 -18.68
CA HIS A 53 -2.06 -18.74 -17.30
C HIS A 53 -2.53 -17.30 -17.05
N SER A 54 -1.75 -16.30 -17.46
CA SER A 54 -2.14 -14.89 -17.33
C SER A 54 -3.40 -14.56 -18.13
N LEU A 55 -3.55 -15.10 -19.34
CA LEU A 55 -4.76 -14.91 -20.15
C LEU A 55 -6.00 -15.47 -19.45
N ILE A 56 -5.90 -16.68 -18.89
CA ILE A 56 -7.00 -17.31 -18.15
C ILE A 56 -7.34 -16.49 -16.91
N GLN A 57 -6.34 -16.04 -16.15
CA GLN A 57 -6.54 -15.19 -14.98
C GLN A 57 -7.25 -13.89 -15.34
N ASP A 58 -6.84 -13.23 -16.44
CA ASP A 58 -7.47 -12.01 -16.92
C ASP A 58 -8.92 -12.23 -17.38
N VAL A 59 -9.19 -13.33 -18.08
CA VAL A 59 -10.55 -13.70 -18.48
C VAL A 59 -11.40 -13.91 -17.24
N LEU A 60 -10.92 -14.69 -16.27
CA LEU A 60 -11.62 -14.94 -15.01
C LEU A 60 -11.88 -13.65 -14.24
N ARG A 61 -10.90 -12.75 -14.11
CA ARG A 61 -11.08 -11.43 -13.47
C ARG A 61 -12.13 -10.57 -14.16
N ARG A 62 -12.22 -10.64 -15.49
CA ARG A 62 -13.23 -9.89 -16.26
C ARG A 62 -14.63 -10.51 -16.16
N THR A 63 -14.73 -11.82 -16.02
CA THR A 63 -16.02 -12.53 -15.91
C THR A 63 -16.54 -12.57 -14.47
N CYS A 64 -15.64 -12.73 -13.50
CA CYS A 64 -15.95 -12.73 -12.08
C CYS A 64 -15.96 -11.30 -11.57
N CYS A 65 -16.98 -10.53 -11.97
CA CYS A 65 -17.30 -9.24 -11.36
C CYS A 65 -18.03 -9.44 -10.03
N GLU A 66 -17.47 -10.26 -9.14
CA GLU A 66 -18.05 -10.41 -7.82
C GLU A 66 -17.98 -9.07 -7.08
N VAL A 67 -19.14 -8.62 -6.61
CA VAL A 67 -19.21 -7.40 -5.81
C VAL A 67 -18.70 -7.76 -4.43
N ALA A 68 -17.77 -6.98 -3.90
CA ALA A 68 -17.28 -7.19 -2.56
C ALA A 68 -18.45 -7.16 -1.55
N PRO A 69 -18.45 -8.05 -0.53
CA PRO A 69 -19.49 -8.08 0.49
C PRO A 69 -19.68 -6.71 1.16
N GLU A 70 -20.92 -6.33 1.47
CA GLU A 70 -21.21 -5.04 2.11
C GLU A 70 -20.48 -4.89 3.46
N GLU A 71 -20.31 -5.98 4.20
CA GLU A 71 -19.56 -5.99 5.46
C GLU A 71 -18.11 -5.51 5.31
N LEU A 72 -17.46 -5.84 4.19
CA LEU A 72 -16.10 -5.38 3.87
C LEU A 72 -16.08 -3.88 3.58
N HIS A 73 -17.09 -3.39 2.85
CA HIS A 73 -17.22 -1.95 2.61
C HIS A 73 -17.39 -1.20 3.94
N ASP A 74 -18.30 -1.65 4.81
CA ASP A 74 -18.55 -1.01 6.11
C ASP A 74 -17.32 -1.04 7.01
N SER A 75 -16.60 -2.17 7.06
CA SER A 75 -15.35 -2.29 7.81
C SER A 75 -14.26 -1.35 7.30
N ILE A 76 -14.08 -1.23 5.99
CA ILE A 76 -13.13 -0.30 5.37
C ILE A 76 -13.54 1.14 5.67
N TYR A 77 -14.82 1.48 5.55
CA TYR A 77 -15.33 2.81 5.88
C TYR A 77 -15.02 3.17 7.34
N GLN A 78 -15.29 2.26 8.28
CA GLN A 78 -14.99 2.48 9.69
C GLN A 78 -13.49 2.60 9.94
N GLN A 79 -12.66 1.77 9.29
CA GLN A 79 -11.21 1.82 9.43
C GLN A 79 -10.62 3.13 8.90
N ILE A 80 -11.07 3.61 7.73
CA ILE A 80 -10.65 4.89 7.17
C ILE A 80 -11.05 6.04 8.09
N HIS A 81 -12.29 6.03 8.60
CA HIS A 81 -12.74 7.07 9.52
C HIS A 81 -11.98 7.02 10.86
N ALA A 82 -11.68 5.82 11.37
CA ALA A 82 -10.88 5.65 12.57
C ALA A 82 -9.43 6.17 12.37
N GLN A 83 -8.81 5.88 11.23
CA GLN A 83 -7.48 6.38 10.88
C GLN A 83 -7.47 7.90 10.68
N MET A 84 -8.47 8.46 9.99
CA MET A 84 -8.66 9.92 9.83
C MET A 84 -8.92 10.61 11.18
N SER A 85 -9.54 9.92 12.13
CA SER A 85 -9.74 10.44 13.49
C SER A 85 -8.53 10.31 14.42
N GLY A 86 -7.46 9.62 14.01
CA GLY A 86 -6.44 9.17 14.97
C GLY A 86 -4.98 9.09 14.53
N ALA A 87 -4.60 9.21 13.25
CA ALA A 87 -3.19 9.15 12.89
C ALA A 87 -2.83 9.84 11.56
N PHE A 88 -1.90 10.81 11.68
CA PHE A 88 -1.08 11.46 10.63
C PHE A 88 -1.73 12.69 9.97
N THR A 89 -1.28 13.94 10.18
CA THR A 89 0.08 14.42 9.90
C THR A 89 0.63 15.42 10.92
N THR A 90 1.92 15.28 11.18
CA THR A 90 2.90 16.15 11.83
C THR A 90 2.76 17.66 11.56
N GLY A 91 1.87 18.33 12.28
CA GLY A 91 1.85 19.78 12.44
C GLY A 91 1.58 20.10 13.90
N VAL A 92 2.48 20.84 14.55
CA VAL A 92 2.17 21.42 15.86
C VAL A 92 1.25 22.61 15.57
N THR A 93 -0.04 22.41 15.75
CA THR A 93 -1.01 23.51 15.73
C THR A 93 -0.95 24.17 17.10
N THR A 94 -0.34 25.36 17.17
CA THR A 94 -0.37 26.16 18.40
C THR A 94 -1.58 27.08 18.31
N GLU A 95 -2.55 26.85 19.17
CA GLU A 95 -3.75 27.69 19.27
C GLU A 95 -3.56 28.68 20.42
N PHE A 96 -3.66 29.98 20.12
CA PHE A 96 -3.65 31.03 21.13
C PHE A 96 -5.03 31.68 21.17
N THR A 97 -5.70 31.53 22.30
CA THR A 97 -6.95 32.23 22.62
C THR A 97 -6.71 33.17 23.79
N MET A 98 -7.04 34.44 23.60
CA MET A 98 -6.98 35.44 24.67
C MET A 98 -8.28 36.23 24.69
N THR A 99 -8.93 36.24 25.84
CA THR A 99 -10.11 37.08 26.08
C THR A 99 -9.69 38.20 27.03
N GLU A 100 -9.77 39.43 26.55
CA GLU A 100 -9.57 40.62 27.37
C GLU A 100 -10.92 41.18 27.80
N ILE A 101 -11.13 41.27 29.12
CA ILE A 101 -12.35 41.79 29.72
C ILE A 101 -12.02 43.10 30.44
N SER A 102 -12.56 44.20 29.93
CA SER A 102 -12.42 45.52 30.55
C SER A 102 -13.76 45.95 31.15
N ILE A 103 -13.73 46.32 32.43
CA ILE A 103 -14.88 46.78 33.20
C ILE A 103 -14.54 48.16 33.74
N GLU A 104 -15.25 49.17 33.27
CA GLU A 104 -15.10 50.56 33.72
C GLU A 104 -16.37 50.97 34.45
N ILE A 105 -16.22 51.70 35.57
CA ILE A 105 -17.34 52.21 36.37
C ILE A 105 -17.26 53.73 36.33
N ASP A 106 -18.32 54.37 35.82
CA ASP A 106 -18.40 55.83 35.78
C ASP A 106 -18.65 56.45 37.18
N GLU A 107 -18.51 57.77 37.31
CA GLU A 107 -18.75 58.50 38.58
C GLU A 107 -20.19 58.38 39.12
N PHE A 108 -21.12 57.85 38.31
CA PHE A 108 -22.52 57.65 38.66
C PHE A 108 -22.85 56.18 38.97
N GLY A 109 -21.85 55.29 38.92
CA GLY A 109 -21.98 53.87 39.27
C GLY A 109 -22.51 52.99 38.14
N ASN A 110 -22.58 53.48 36.90
CA ASN A 110 -22.93 52.64 35.76
C ASN A 110 -21.70 51.86 35.29
N VAL A 111 -21.92 50.59 34.96
CA VAL A 111 -20.86 49.68 34.52
C VAL A 111 -20.86 49.62 32.99
N GLU A 112 -19.77 50.08 32.37
CA GLU A 112 -19.49 49.81 30.95
C GLU A 112 -18.60 48.57 30.84
N HIS A 113 -19.09 47.58 30.10
CA HIS A 113 -18.43 46.30 29.90
C HIS A 113 -18.04 46.16 28.43
N ARG A 114 -16.76 45.88 28.18
CA ARG A 114 -16.25 45.60 26.84
C ARG A 114 -15.43 44.32 26.86
N GLU A 115 -15.87 43.37 26.05
CA GLU A 115 -15.19 42.10 25.84
C GLU A 115 -14.58 42.07 24.44
N ILE A 116 -13.31 41.71 24.35
CA ILE A 116 -12.60 41.53 23.08
C ILE A 116 -12.00 40.14 23.08
N THR A 117 -12.44 39.32 22.13
CA THR A 117 -11.94 37.96 21.92
C THR A 117 -10.97 37.96 20.75
N ILE A 118 -9.75 37.48 20.99
CA ILE A 118 -8.71 37.34 19.97
C ILE A 118 -8.40 35.86 19.81
N GLU A 119 -8.66 35.35 18.61
CA GLU A 119 -8.39 33.96 18.22
C GLU A 119 -7.31 33.96 17.13
N HIS A 120 -6.21 33.26 17.37
CA HIS A 120 -5.13 33.11 16.39
C HIS A 120 -4.68 31.65 16.30
N THR A 121 -4.64 31.14 15.08
CA THR A 121 -4.22 29.78 14.78
C THR A 121 -3.05 29.83 13.80
N GLU A 122 -1.92 29.26 14.19
CA GLU A 122 -0.73 29.14 13.33
C GLU A 122 -0.40 27.65 13.09
N GLU A 123 -0.18 27.30 11.82
CA GLU A 123 0.12 25.94 11.38
C GLU A 123 1.54 25.87 10.80
N ILE A 124 2.44 25.17 11.48
CA ILE A 124 3.81 24.94 11.00
C ILE A 124 3.87 23.58 10.32
N ARG A 125 4.06 23.59 8.99
CA ARG A 125 4.22 22.39 8.16
C ARG A 125 5.70 22.14 7.86
N PHE A 126 6.23 21.01 8.31
CA PHE A 126 7.56 20.57 7.93
C PHE A 126 7.49 19.87 6.56
N LEU A 127 8.08 20.49 5.53
CA LEU A 127 8.30 19.83 4.25
C LEU A 127 9.43 18.83 4.44
N ASN A 128 9.16 17.54 4.19
CA ASN A 128 10.21 16.53 4.06
C ASN A 128 11.00 16.85 2.79
N ASP A 129 12.09 17.61 2.92
CA ASP A 129 13.06 17.79 1.85
C ASP A 129 13.98 16.56 1.83
N SER A 130 13.46 15.42 1.36
CA SER A 130 14.31 14.34 0.88
C SER A 130 14.84 14.75 -0.49
N GLN A 131 15.84 15.64 -0.49
CA GLN A 131 16.69 15.86 -1.65
C GLN A 131 17.52 14.60 -1.86
N ASP A 132 17.23 13.93 -2.97
CA ASP A 132 18.05 12.93 -3.62
C ASP A 132 19.48 13.49 -3.85
N GLU A 133 20.39 13.27 -2.90
CA GLU A 133 21.83 13.35 -3.18
C GLU A 133 22.30 12.03 -3.78
N ASN A 134 22.02 11.81 -5.07
CA ASN A 134 22.81 10.90 -5.91
C ASN A 134 22.60 11.18 -7.40
N GLU A 135 23.01 12.37 -7.84
CA GLU A 135 23.46 12.60 -9.22
C GLU A 135 24.77 13.39 -9.20
N LYS A 136 25.90 12.67 -9.19
CA LYS A 136 26.97 12.73 -10.20
C LYS A 136 28.32 12.20 -9.68
#